data_AF-D5WQN5-F1
#
_entry.id   AF-D5WQN5-F1
#
_cell.length_a   1.000
_cell.length_b   1.000
_cell.length_c   1.000
_cell.angle_alpha   90.00
_cell.angle_beta   90.00
_cell.angle_gamma   90.00
#
_symmetry.space_group_name_H-M   'P 1'
#
loop_
_entity.id
_entity.type
_entity.pdbx_description
1 polymer ?
#
loop_
_entity_poly.entity_id
_entity_poly.type
_entity_poly.pdbx_seq_one_letter_code
_entity_poly.pdbx_strand_id
1 'polypeptide(L)' 'MTEFPDITSLSPAEAIAWFVRQVKDVARLSPLDEGKEQRVTELRRWKDTVLVPWLEDVHRRRAW' A
#
# COMPACT_ATOMS: atom_id res chain seq x y z
N MET A 1 -11.05 -0.27 9.94
CA MET A 1 -10.82 -0.07 8.50
C MET A 1 -9.45 0.56 8.30
N THR A 2 -8.66 0.09 7.34
CA THR A 2 -7.40 0.72 6.94
C THR A 2 -7.75 1.90 6.04
N GLU A 3 -7.40 3.13 6.45
CA GLU A 3 -7.62 4.31 5.63
C GLU A 3 -6.48 4.41 4.59
N PHE A 4 -6.83 4.25 3.31
CA PHE A 4 -5.88 4.33 2.22
C PHE A 4 -5.66 5.80 1.84
N PRO A 5 -4.40 6.24 1.69
CA PRO A 5 -4.12 7.61 1.29
C PRO A 5 -4.54 7.83 -0.17
N ASP A 6 -4.84 9.08 -0.51
CA ASP A 6 -4.87 9.50 -1.91
C ASP A 6 -3.46 9.43 -2.49
N ILE A 7 -3.23 8.43 -3.35
CA ILE A 7 -1.93 8.14 -3.94
C ILE A 7 -1.38 9.31 -4.75
N THR A 8 -2.25 10.16 -5.32
CA THR A 8 -1.85 11.27 -6.17
C THR A 8 -1.27 12.45 -5.40
N SER A 9 -1.55 12.50 -4.09
CA SER A 9 -1.02 13.52 -3.17
C SER A 9 0.38 13.18 -2.63
N LEU A 10 0.88 11.97 -2.89
CA LEU A 10 2.15 11.45 -2.36
C LEU A 10 3.26 11.45 -3.41
N SER A 11 4.50 11.62 -2.97
CA SER A 11 5.66 11.20 -3.78
C SER A 11 5.80 9.67 -3.80
N PRO A 12 6.49 9.09 -4.80
CA PRO A 12 6.72 7.65 -4.88
C PRO A 12 7.34 7.05 -3.61
N ALA A 13 8.29 7.78 -3.00
CA ALA A 13 8.95 7.34 -1.78
C ALA A 13 7.98 7.32 -0.58
N GLU A 14 7.12 8.33 -0.45
CA GLU A 14 6.12 8.40 0.61
C GLU A 14 5.06 7.31 0.48
N ALA A 15 4.59 7.06 -0.75
CA ALA A 15 3.64 5.98 -1.02
C ALA A 15 4.20 4.59 -0.63
N ILE A 16 5.46 4.31 -1.00
CA ILE A 16 6.15 3.08 -0.63
C ILE A 16 6.35 3.02 0.89
N ALA A 17 6.80 4.10 1.51
CA ALA A 17 7.03 4.16 2.95
C ALA A 17 5.75 3.90 3.75
N TRP A 18 4.63 4.50 3.33
CA TRP A 18 3.32 4.24 3.92
C TRP A 18 2.93 2.77 3.79
N PHE A 19 3.06 2.18 2.59
CA PHE A 19 2.72 0.79 2.35
C PHE A 19 3.54 -0.17 3.23
N VAL A 20 4.86 0.04 3.30
CA VAL A 20 5.76 -0.75 4.15
C VAL A 20 5.40 -0.63 5.62
N ARG A 21 4.99 0.56 6.08
CA ARG A 21 4.51 0.75 7.46
C ARG A 21 3.27 -0.09 7.74
N GLN A 22 2.28 -0.10 6.84
CA GLN A 22 1.08 -0.92 7.00
C GLN A 22 1.40 -2.42 7.04
N VAL A 23 2.30 -2.90 6.16
CA VAL A 23 2.74 -4.30 6.17
C VAL A 23 3.39 -4.67 7.50
N LYS A 24 4.24 -3.79 8.07
CA LYS A 24 4.86 -4.01 9.38
C LYS A 24 3.83 -4.04 10.50
N ASP A 25 2.84 -3.15 10.47
CA ASP A 25 1.79 -3.11 11.49
C ASP A 25 0.94 -4.38 11.45
N VAL A 26 0.58 -4.87 10.26
CA VAL A 26 -0.13 -6.15 10.08
C VAL A 26 0.72 -7.36 10.49
N ALA A 27 2.03 -7.34 10.20
CA ALA A 27 2.94 -8.41 10.58
C ALA A 27 3.08 -8.55 12.11
N ARG A 28 2.89 -7.45 12.85
CA ARG A 28 2.89 -7.42 14.33
C ARG A 28 1.61 -7.94 14.96
N LEU A 29 0.51 -8.05 14.21
CA LEU A 29 -0.74 -8.59 14.72
C LEU A 29 -0.62 -10.09 15.00
N SER A 30 -1.33 -10.55 16.03
CA SER A 30 -1.43 -11.98 16.36
C SER A 30 -1.98 -12.76 15.15
N PRO A 31 -1.52 -14.00 14.89
CA PRO A 31 -2.14 -14.85 13.88
C PRO A 31 -3.64 -15.11 14.10
N LEU A 32 -4.10 -15.02 15.35
CA LEU A 32 -5.51 -15.22 15.74
C LEU A 32 -6.35 -13.94 15.71
N ASP A 33 -5.77 -12.83 15.25
CA ASP A 33 -6.48 -11.56 15.15
C ASP A 33 -7.49 -11.65 13.99
N GLU A 34 -8.78 -11.66 14.32
CA GLU A 34 -9.89 -11.86 13.37
C GLU A 34 -9.91 -10.83 12.22
N GLY A 35 -9.27 -9.66 12.39
CA GLY A 35 -9.16 -8.63 11.37
C GLY A 35 -7.90 -8.72 10.49
N LYS A 36 -6.97 -9.62 10.79
CA LYS A 36 -5.66 -9.69 10.12
C LYS A 36 -5.78 -10.11 8.66
N GLU A 37 -6.53 -11.17 8.37
CA GLU A 37 -6.69 -11.67 6.99
C GLU A 37 -7.41 -10.66 6.10
N GLN A 38 -8.42 -9.97 6.64
CA GLN A 38 -9.11 -8.89 5.94
C GLN A 38 -8.13 -7.76 5.60
N ARG A 39 -7.34 -7.29 6.57
CA ARG A 39 -6.33 -6.24 6.36
C ARG A 39 -5.26 -6.64 5.33
N VAL A 40 -4.79 -7.89 5.38
CA VAL A 40 -3.84 -8.42 4.37
C VAL A 40 -4.45 -8.37 2.98
N THR A 41 -5.72 -8.78 2.86
CA THR A 41 -6.45 -8.78 1.58
C THR A 41 -6.65 -7.35 1.06
N GLU A 42 -7.05 -6.42 1.91
CA GLU A 42 -7.20 -5.00 1.56
C GLU A 42 -5.88 -4.38 1.11
N LEU A 43 -4.78 -4.60 1.86
CA LEU A 43 -3.45 -4.10 1.50
C LEU A 43 -2.94 -4.70 0.19
N ARG A 44 -3.14 -6.01 -0.02
CA ARG A 44 -2.77 -6.67 -1.28
C ARG A 44 -3.54 -6.06 -2.45
N ARG A 45 -4.86 -5.92 -2.31
CA ARG A 45 -5.72 -5.33 -3.34
C ARG A 45 -5.25 -3.92 -3.68
N TRP A 46 -5.06 -3.06 -2.69
CA TRP A 46 -4.60 -1.69 -2.92
C TRP A 46 -3.21 -1.63 -3.57
N LYS A 47 -2.28 -2.50 -3.16
CA LYS A 47 -0.95 -2.60 -3.78
C LYS A 47 -1.06 -2.93 -5.27
N ASP A 48 -1.86 -3.94 -5.61
CA ASP A 48 -1.99 -4.43 -6.99
C ASP A 48 -2.83 -3.48 -7.87
N THR A 49 -3.85 -2.81 -7.33
CA THR A 49 -4.76 -1.96 -8.13
C THR A 49 -4.39 -0.48 -8.13
N VAL A 50 -3.63 0.00 -7.14
CA VAL A 50 -3.30 1.42 -6.97
C VAL A 50 -1.79 1.66 -7.00
N LEU A 51 -1.05 1.11 -6.02
CA LEU A 51 0.36 1.46 -5.83
C LEU A 51 1.22 1.09 -7.04
N VAL A 52 1.16 -0.17 -7.48
CA VAL A 52 2.02 -0.66 -8.57
C VAL A 52 1.71 0.05 -9.89
N PRO A 53 0.45 0.09 -10.37
CA PRO A 53 0.14 0.79 -11.63
C PRO A 53 0.52 2.28 -11.61
N TRP A 54 0.33 2.94 -10.46
CA TRP A 54 0.70 4.34 -10.31
C TRP A 54 2.22 4.54 -10.33
N LEU A 55 3.00 3.70 -9.66
CA LEU A 55 4.47 3.76 -9.69
C LEU A 55 5.02 3.52 -11.10
N GLU A 56 4.44 2.56 -11.84
CA GLU A 56 4.79 2.31 -13.24
C GLU A 56 4.50 3.53 -14.12
N ASP A 57 3.37 4.20 -13.92
CA ASP A 57 3.00 5.41 -14.65
C ASP A 57 3.94 6.58 -14.32
N VAL A 58 4.25 6.81 -13.04
CA VAL A 58 5.22 7.84 -12.63
C VAL A 58 6.60 7.57 -13.22
N HIS A 59 7.05 6.31 -13.22
CA HIS A 59 8.32 5.93 -13.83
C HIS A 59 8.30 6.19 -15.34
N ARG A 60 7.22 5.81 -16.03
CA ARG A 60 7.04 6.05 -17.46
C ARG A 60 7.10 7.54 -17.80
N ARG A 61 6.44 8.40 -17.02
CA ARG A 61 6.43 9.87 -17.25
C ARG A 61 7.79 10.52 -17.02
N ARG A 62 8.65 9.95 -16.16
CA ARG A 62 9.98 10.48 -15.86
C ARG A 62 11.04 10.09 -16.89
N ALA A 63 10.76 9.09 -17.72
CA ALA A 63 11.68 8.57 -18.73
C ALA A 63 11.62 9.32 -20.08
N TRP A 64 10.79 10.36 -20.19
CA TRP A 64 10.65 11.28 -21.34
C TRP A 64 11.01 12.70 -20.90
#